data_AF-A0ABC8QRW8-F1
#
_entry.id   AF-A0ABC8QRW8-F1
#
_cell.length_a   1.000
_cell.length_b   1.000
_cell.length_c   1.000
_cell.angle_alpha   90.00
_cell.angle_beta   90.00
_cell.angle_gamma   90.00
#
_symmetry.space_group_name_H-M   'P 1'
#
loop_
_entity.id
_entity.type
_entity.pdbx_description
1 polymer ?
#
loop_
_entity_poly.entity_id
_entity_poly.type
_entity_poly.pdbx_seq_one_letter_code
_entity_poly.pdbx_strand_id
1 'polypeptide(L)'
;MANRRSKLLVLLCFLSCAIIAIAGKSYYDILQVSKGASDEQIKRAYRKLALKYHPDKNQGNEEANKKFAEINNAYEVLSDTEKRSIYDKYGEEGLQQHAASGGGRGGGMNIQDIFSS
;
A
#
# COMPACT_ATOMS: atom_id res chain seq x y z
N MET A 1 -36.34 -24.91 26.20
CA MET A 1 -36.36 -24.05 24.98
C MET A 1 -35.42 -22.83 25.15
N ALA A 2 -34.11 -23.02 25.29
CA ALA A 2 -33.16 -21.92 25.57
C ALA A 2 -32.25 -21.55 24.37
N ASN A 3 -32.33 -22.31 23.27
CA ASN A 3 -31.27 -22.37 22.27
C ASN A 3 -31.54 -21.45 21.06
N ARG A 4 -32.69 -20.77 21.00
CA ARG A 4 -33.05 -19.85 19.90
C ARG A 4 -32.55 -18.42 20.14
N ARG A 5 -32.49 -17.99 21.40
CA ARG A 5 -32.01 -16.64 21.79
C ARG A 5 -30.49 -16.53 21.76
N SER A 6 -29.76 -17.58 22.18
CA SER A 6 -28.30 -17.65 22.09
C SER A 6 -27.80 -17.74 20.64
N LYS A 7 -28.50 -18.47 19.76
CA LYS A 7 -28.17 -18.53 18.32
C LYS A 7 -28.38 -17.19 17.61
N LEU A 8 -29.41 -16.41 18.01
CA LEU A 8 -29.66 -15.08 17.47
C LEU A 8 -28.61 -14.04 17.92
N LEU A 9 -28.11 -14.17 19.15
CA LEU A 9 -27.11 -13.26 19.74
C LEU A 9 -25.69 -13.53 19.20
N VAL A 10 -25.36 -14.80 18.90
CA VAL A 10 -24.13 -15.18 18.20
C VAL A 10 -24.17 -14.78 16.72
N LEU A 11 -25.33 -14.90 16.05
CA LEU A 11 -25.52 -14.45 14.66
C LEU A 11 -25.37 -12.93 14.51
N LEU A 12 -25.81 -12.15 15.51
CA LEU A 12 -25.63 -10.68 15.56
C LEU A 12 -24.16 -10.27 15.78
N CYS A 13 -23.35 -11.10 16.44
CA CYS A 13 -21.91 -10.89 16.59
C CYS A 13 -21.10 -11.24 15.32
N PHE A 14 -21.63 -12.09 14.44
CA PHE A 14 -21.06 -12.32 13.12
C PHE A 14 -21.45 -11.22 12.11
N LEU A 15 -22.62 -10.60 12.29
CA LEU A 15 -23.09 -9.53 11.42
C LEU A 15 -22.38 -8.19 11.67
N SER A 16 -21.87 -7.95 12.88
CA SER A 16 -21.09 -6.75 13.20
C SER A 16 -19.67 -6.73 12.63
N CYS A 17 -19.16 -7.88 12.15
CA CYS A 17 -17.82 -7.98 11.55
C CYS A 17 -17.81 -7.65 10.04
N ALA A 18 -18.97 -7.42 9.42
CA ALA A 18 -19.09 -7.16 7.98
C ALA A 18 -19.05 -5.67 7.60
N ILE A 19 -18.78 -4.77 8.55
CA ILE A 19 -18.54 -3.34 8.29
C ILE A 19 -17.03 -3.09 8.35
N ILE A 20 -16.24 -3.82 7.56
CA ILE A 20 -14.85 -3.45 7.33
C ILE A 20 -14.88 -2.36 6.26
N ALA A 21 -14.55 -1.15 6.71
CA ALA A 21 -14.59 0.09 5.97
C ALA A 21 -14.02 -0.07 4.55
N ILE A 22 -14.81 0.37 3.57
CA ILE A 22 -14.33 0.68 2.22
C ILE A 22 -13.58 2.01 2.34
N ALA A 23 -12.38 1.97 2.91
CA ALA A 23 -11.42 3.05 2.80
C ALA A 23 -10.71 2.89 1.44
N GLY A 24 -10.52 3.99 0.70
CA GLY A 24 -9.71 3.97 -0.51
C GLY A 24 -8.34 3.34 -0.24
N LYS A 25 -7.81 2.58 -1.21
CA LYS A 25 -6.54 1.87 -1.03
C LYS A 25 -5.44 2.86 -0.67
N SER A 26 -4.91 2.78 0.55
CA SER A 26 -3.75 3.58 0.93
C SER A 26 -2.46 2.97 0.38
N TYR A 27 -1.37 3.74 0.31
CA TYR A 27 -0.06 3.20 -0.06
C TYR A 27 0.42 2.09 0.89
N TYR A 28 0.00 2.16 2.15
CA TYR A 28 0.25 1.12 3.14
C TYR A 28 -0.49 -0.19 2.77
N ASP A 29 -1.72 -0.10 2.28
CA ASP A 29 -2.48 -1.27 1.81
C ASP A 29 -1.89 -1.88 0.55
N ILE A 30 -1.38 -1.05 -0.37
CA ILE A 30 -0.70 -1.50 -1.60
C ILE A 30 0.55 -2.31 -1.24
N LEU A 31 1.36 -1.81 -0.30
CA LEU A 31 2.53 -2.54 0.19
C LEU A 31 2.19 -3.64 1.20
N GLN A 32 0.93 -3.79 1.59
CA GLN A 32 0.46 -4.77 2.58
C GLN A 32 1.16 -4.63 3.93
N VAL A 33 1.36 -3.39 4.38
CA VAL A 33 1.99 -3.02 5.65
C VAL A 33 1.06 -2.15 6.48
N SER A 34 1.32 -2.08 7.79
CA SER A 34 0.56 -1.18 8.67
C SER A 34 1.01 0.28 8.49
N LYS A 35 0.13 1.25 8.79
CA LYS A 35 0.41 2.70 8.75
C LYS A 35 1.58 3.14 9.67
N GLY A 36 1.95 2.31 10.64
CA GLY A 36 3.11 2.51 11.52
C GLY A 36 4.34 1.67 11.17
N ALA A 37 4.41 1.08 9.97
CA ALA A 37 5.54 0.24 9.58
C ALA A 37 6.85 1.04 9.54
N SER A 38 7.91 0.39 10.01
CA SER A 38 9.29 0.88 9.90
C SER A 38 9.77 0.83 8.44
N ASP A 39 10.79 1.63 8.12
CA ASP A 39 11.36 1.71 6.78
C ASP A 39 11.90 0.36 6.31
N GLU A 40 12.44 -0.45 7.23
CA GLU A 40 12.87 -1.82 6.94
C GLU A 40 11.71 -2.74 6.53
N GLN A 41 10.56 -2.61 7.21
CA GLN A 41 9.35 -3.37 6.87
C GLN A 41 8.80 -2.96 5.51
N ILE A 42 8.78 -1.65 5.23
CA ILE A 42 8.37 -1.09 3.93
C ILE A 42 9.28 -1.61 2.81
N LYS A 43 10.61 -1.52 2.99
CA LYS A 43 11.61 -2.02 2.02
C LYS A 43 11.50 -3.53 1.82
N ARG A 44 11.27 -4.30 2.88
CA ARG A 44 11.09 -5.76 2.81
C ARG A 44 9.82 -6.12 2.05
N ALA A 45 8.71 -5.45 2.33
CA ALA A 45 7.43 -5.68 1.65
C ALA A 45 7.52 -5.31 0.17
N TYR A 46 8.13 -4.16 -0.15
CA TYR A 46 8.40 -3.75 -1.52
C TYR A 46 9.16 -4.82 -2.30
N ARG A 47 10.31 -5.29 -1.79
CA ARG A 47 11.11 -6.33 -2.48
C ARG A 47 10.31 -7.59 -2.75
N LYS A 48 9.51 -8.05 -1.78
CA LYS A 48 8.67 -9.24 -1.93
C LYS A 48 7.61 -9.07 -3.02
N LEU A 49 6.93 -7.93 -3.04
CA LEU A 49 5.86 -7.65 -4.00
C LEU A 49 6.42 -7.35 -5.40
N ALA A 50 7.52 -6.62 -5.48
CA ALA A 50 8.17 -6.27 -6.73
C ALA A 50 8.76 -7.51 -7.43
N LEU A 51 9.28 -8.51 -6.70
CA LEU A 51 9.63 -9.82 -7.29
C LEU A 51 8.41 -10.59 -7.80
N LYS A 52 7.28 -10.52 -7.06
CA LYS A 52 6.05 -11.23 -7.42
C LYS A 52 5.41 -10.66 -8.69
N TYR A 53 5.39 -9.34 -8.82
CA TYR A 53 4.76 -8.61 -9.92
C TYR A 53 5.77 -8.11 -10.98
N HIS A 54 7.01 -8.58 -10.93
CA HIS A 54 8.05 -8.15 -11.86
C HIS A 54 7.61 -8.40 -13.33
N PRO A 55 7.79 -7.43 -14.25
CA PRO A 55 7.35 -7.56 -15.64
C PRO A 55 8.00 -8.73 -16.36
N ASP A 56 9.26 -9.06 -16.04
CA ASP A 56 9.96 -10.22 -16.62
C ASP A 56 9.27 -11.57 -16.30
N LYS A 57 8.70 -11.71 -15.11
CA LYS A 57 8.00 -12.95 -14.69
C LYS A 57 6.52 -12.97 -15.09
N ASN A 58 5.97 -11.82 -15.46
CA ASN A 58 4.55 -11.62 -15.74
C ASN A 58 4.33 -10.98 -17.12
N GLN A 59 5.09 -11.42 -18.12
CA GLN A 59 5.02 -10.89 -19.48
C GLN A 59 3.60 -11.04 -20.05
N GLY A 60 3.05 -9.96 -20.59
CA GLY A 60 1.69 -9.94 -21.15
C GLY A 60 0.56 -9.83 -20.12
N ASN A 61 0.86 -9.73 -18.81
CA ASN A 61 -0.15 -9.51 -17.78
C ASN A 61 -0.24 -8.02 -17.41
N GLU A 62 -1.21 -7.33 -18.00
CA GLU A 62 -1.45 -5.89 -17.75
C GLU A 62 -1.81 -5.60 -16.29
N GLU A 63 -2.51 -6.51 -15.60
CA GLU A 63 -2.83 -6.32 -14.18
C GLU A 63 -1.57 -6.38 -13.31
N ALA A 64 -0.63 -7.28 -13.63
CA ALA A 64 0.64 -7.37 -12.92
C ALA A 64 1.46 -6.10 -13.13
N ASN A 65 1.47 -5.55 -14.34
CA ASN A 65 2.14 -4.28 -14.65
C ASN A 65 1.51 -3.11 -13.88
N LYS A 66 0.17 -3.03 -13.86
CA LYS A 66 -0.54 -2.01 -13.08
C LYS A 66 -0.24 -2.12 -11.58
N LYS A 67 -0.27 -3.34 -11.02
CA LYS A 67 0.10 -3.58 -9.61
C LYS A 67 1.56 -3.21 -9.34
N PHE A 68 2.47 -3.53 -10.25
CA PHE A 68 3.89 -3.17 -10.12
C PHE A 68 4.09 -1.65 -10.10
N ALA A 69 3.39 -0.92 -10.96
CA ALA A 69 3.40 0.54 -10.95
C ALA A 69 2.84 1.12 -9.64
N GLU A 70 1.72 0.58 -9.14
CA GLU A 70 1.13 0.96 -7.84
C GLU A 70 2.11 0.71 -6.69
N ILE A 71 2.78 -0.45 -6.68
CA ILE A 71 3.80 -0.82 -5.67
C ILE A 71 5.00 0.13 -5.70
N ASN A 72 5.48 0.49 -6.90
CA ASN A 72 6.59 1.43 -7.03
C ASN A 72 6.24 2.82 -6.52
N ASN A 73 5.06 3.35 -6.88
CA ASN A 73 4.60 4.65 -6.41
C ASN A 73 4.46 4.66 -4.88
N ALA A 74 3.81 3.63 -4.32
CA ALA A 74 3.68 3.49 -2.88
C ALA A 74 5.03 3.47 -2.15
N TYR A 75 6.03 2.76 -2.69
CA TYR A 75 7.37 2.74 -2.12
C TYR A 75 8.10 4.08 -2.25
N GLU A 76 7.99 4.77 -3.38
CA GLU A 76 8.62 6.08 -3.57
C GLU A 76 8.12 7.10 -2.54
N VAL A 77 6.83 7.08 -2.25
CA VAL A 77 6.22 7.98 -1.25
C VAL A 77 6.58 7.56 0.16
N LEU A 78 6.46 6.27 0.50
CA LEU A 78 6.63 5.79 1.88
C LEU A 78 8.09 5.61 2.31
N SER A 79 9.03 5.52 1.37
CA SER A 79 10.47 5.44 1.67
C SER A 79 11.11 6.81 1.94
N ASP A 80 10.51 7.89 1.46
CA ASP A 80 10.97 9.26 1.71
C ASP A 80 10.19 9.84 2.90
N THR A 81 10.91 10.23 3.96
CA THR A 81 10.29 10.77 5.18
C THR A 81 9.48 12.04 4.93
N GLU A 82 9.91 12.90 4.01
CA GLU A 82 9.21 14.13 3.65
C GLU A 82 7.92 13.81 2.89
N LYS A 83 8.01 13.01 1.83
CA LYS A 83 6.83 12.58 1.05
C LYS A 83 5.84 11.80 1.92
N ARG A 84 6.31 10.91 2.78
CA ARG A 84 5.49 10.16 3.74
C ARG A 84 4.76 11.10 4.70
N SER A 85 5.45 12.09 5.26
CA SER A 85 4.82 13.11 6.12
C SER A 85 3.75 13.92 5.38
N ILE A 86 4.00 14.30 4.12
CA ILE A 86 3.01 15.02 3.30
C ILE A 86 1.80 14.12 3.03
N TYR A 87 2.04 12.87 2.63
CA TYR A 87 0.97 11.88 2.39
C TYR A 87 0.13 11.62 3.63
N ASP A 88 0.77 11.45 4.79
CA ASP A 88 0.06 11.18 6.05
C ASP A 88 -0.81 12.37 6.51
N LYS A 89 -0.43 13.61 6.13
CA LYS A 89 -1.15 14.84 6.48
C LYS A 89 -2.22 15.25 5.47
N TYR A 90 -1.94 15.09 4.18
CA TYR A 90 -2.72 15.68 3.08
C TYR A 90 -3.16 14.65 2.03
N GLY A 91 -2.79 13.38 2.17
CA GLY A 91 -3.09 12.33 1.20
C GLY A 91 -2.37 12.50 -0.13
N GLU A 92 -2.91 11.88 -1.18
CA GLU A 92 -2.34 11.94 -2.53
C GLU A 92 -2.39 13.34 -3.14
N GLU A 93 -3.40 14.15 -2.79
CA GLU A 93 -3.57 15.53 -3.26
C GLU A 93 -2.38 16.41 -2.81
N GLY A 94 -1.93 16.24 -1.57
CA GLY A 94 -0.76 16.96 -1.06
C GLY A 94 0.54 16.61 -1.78
N LEU A 95 0.69 15.35 -2.21
CA LEU A 95 1.84 14.93 -3.02
C LEU A 95 1.81 15.55 -4.41
N GLN A 96 0.64 15.61 -5.05
CA GLN A 96 0.49 16.26 -6.35
C GLN A 96 0.83 17.75 -6.28
N GLN A 97 0.38 18.45 -5.24
CA GLN A 97 0.71 19.85 -5.02
C GLN A 97 2.20 20.07 -4.72
N HIS A 98 2.83 19.17 -3.95
CA HIS A 98 4.26 19.20 -3.68
C HIS A 98 5.10 18.94 -4.95
N ALA A 99 4.65 18.03 -5.82
CA ALA A 99 5.26 17.80 -7.13
C ALA A 99 5.12 19.01 -8.06
N ALA A 100 3.93 19.64 -8.10
CA ALA A 100 3.65 20.80 -8.94
C ALA A 100 4.39 22.08 -8.49
N SER A 101 4.75 22.19 -7.21
CA SER A 101 5.48 23.33 -6.64
C SER A 101 7.01 23.20 -6.75
N GLY A 102 7.53 22.20 -7.46
CA GLY A 102 8.96 22.03 -7.71
C GLY A 102 9.74 21.31 -6.59
N GLY A 103 9.05 20.80 -5.56
CA GLY A 103 9.64 19.98 -4.49
C GLY A 103 9.95 18.53 -4.92
N GLY A 104 9.43 18.10 -6.07
CA GLY A 104 9.70 16.77 -6.62
C GLY A 104 11.12 16.64 -7.17
N ARG A 105 12.12 16.40 -6.30
CA ARG A 105 13.38 15.77 -6.73
C ARG A 105 13.07 14.35 -7.19
N GLY A 106 12.72 14.24 -8.47
CA GLY A 106 12.57 12.99 -9.21
C GLY A 106 13.90 12.29 -9.36
N GLY A 107 14.41 11.73 -8.26
CA GLY A 107 15.45 10.71 -8.26
C GLY A 107 14.76 9.38 -8.06
N GLY A 108 14.18 8.83 -9.13
CA GLY A 108 13.73 7.44 -9.11
C GLY A 108 14.93 6.59 -8.73
N MET A 109 14.94 6.03 -7.50
CA MET A 109 15.91 5.01 -7.14
C MET A 109 15.79 3.91 -8.19
N ASN A 110 16.87 3.67 -8.94
CA ASN A 110 16.85 2.66 -9.98
C ASN A 110 16.51 1.32 -9.31
N ILE A 111 15.40 0.75 -9.73
CA ILE A 111 14.87 -0.53 -9.23
C ILE A 111 15.96 -1.62 -9.33
N GLN A 112 16.87 -1.51 -10.29
CA GLN A 112 18.00 -2.41 -10.44
C GLN A 112 18.95 -2.42 -9.23
N ASP A 113 19.18 -1.27 -8.60
CA ASP A 113 20.13 -1.15 -7.49
C ASP A 113 19.57 -1.78 -6.20
N ILE A 114 18.24 -1.78 -6.03
CA ILE A 114 17.57 -2.34 -4.86
C ILE A 114 17.46 -3.87 -4.88
N PHE A 115 17.55 -4.48 -6.06
CA PHE A 115 17.59 -5.93 -6.25
C PHE A 115 19.01 -6.48 -6.33
N SER A 116 20.00 -5.61 -6.56
CA SER A 116 21.41 -5.98 -6.63
C SER A 116 22.16 -5.81 -5.29
N SER A 117 21.53 -5.21 -4.28
CA SER A 117 22.09 -4.95 -2.94
C SER A 117 21.55 -5.87 -1.85
#